data_AF-D3YXE4-F1
#
_entry.id   AF-D3YXE4-F1
#
_cell.length_a   1.000
_cell.length_b   1.000
_cell.length_c   1.000
_cell.angle_alpha   90.00
_cell.angle_beta   90.00
_cell.angle_gamma   90.00
#
_symmetry.space_group_name_H-M   'P 1'
#
loop_
_entity.id
_entity.type
_entity.pdbx_description
1 polymer ?
#
loop_
_entity_poly.entity_id
_entity_poly.type
_entity_poly.pdbx_seq_one_letter_code
_entity_poly.pdbx_strand_id
1 'polypeptide(L)' 'MSITDILSADDIAAALQECQDPDTFEPQKFFQTSGLSKMSASQLKDIFQFIDNDQSGYLD' A
#
# COMPACT_ATOMS: atom_id res chain seq x y z
N MET A 1 7.18 5.59 -11.56
CA MET A 1 7.05 4.15 -11.26
C MET A 1 5.65 3.98 -10.75
N SER A 2 4.89 3.09 -11.37
CA SER A 2 3.54 2.80 -10.89
C SER A 2 3.62 1.83 -9.73
N ILE A 3 2.69 1.91 -8.79
CA ILE A 3 2.55 0.93 -7.70
C ILE A 3 2.46 -0.50 -8.26
N THR A 4 1.92 -0.67 -9.47
CA THR A 4 1.78 -1.93 -10.21
C THR A 4 3.09 -2.48 -10.77
N ASP A 5 4.17 -1.69 -10.81
CA ASP A 5 5.52 -2.18 -11.16
C ASP A 5 6.16 -2.92 -9.98
N ILE A 6 5.64 -2.69 -8.77
CA ILE A 6 6.22 -3.16 -7.51
C ILE A 6 5.30 -4.17 -6.83
N LEU A 7 3.98 -3.94 -6.85
CA LEU A 7 2.94 -4.79 -6.29
C LEU A 7 2.13 -5.45 -7.42
N SER A 8 1.77 -6.72 -7.25
CA SER A 8 0.91 -7.40 -8.21
C SER A 8 -0.48 -6.76 -8.21
N ALA A 9 -1.08 -6.57 -9.38
CA ALA A 9 -2.45 -6.07 -9.48
C ALA A 9 -3.45 -6.95 -8.72
N ASP A 10 -3.22 -8.27 -8.69
CA ASP A 10 -4.04 -9.24 -7.95
C ASP A 10 -3.94 -9.04 -6.43
N ASP A 11 -2.74 -8.81 -5.90
CA ASP A 11 -2.52 -8.58 -4.46
C ASP A 11 -3.15 -7.26 -4.01
N ILE A 12 -3.06 -6.21 -4.85
CA ILE A 12 -3.74 -4.93 -4.61
C ILE A 12 -5.25 -5.13 -4.61
N ALA A 13 -5.80 -5.85 -5.60
CA ALA A 13 -7.24 -6.11 -5.69
C ALA A 13 -7.74 -6.90 -4.47
N ALA A 14 -7.00 -7.92 -4.03
CA ALA A 14 -7.32 -8.68 -2.83
C ALA A 14 -7.31 -7.79 -1.58
N ALA A 15 -6.28 -6.96 -1.41
CA ALA A 15 -6.18 -6.04 -0.28
C ALA A 15 -7.33 -5.01 -0.28
N LEU A 16 -7.66 -4.44 -1.44
CA LEU A 16 -8.79 -3.51 -1.60
C LEU A 16 -10.13 -4.17 -1.32
N GLN A 17 -10.30 -5.44 -1.71
CA GLN A 17 -11.53 -6.18 -1.46
C GLN A 17 -11.68 -6.55 0.02
N GLU A 18 -10.57 -6.82 0.71
CA GLU A 18 -10.56 -7.12 2.14
C GLU A 18 -10.90 -5.89 3.00
N CYS A 19 -10.60 -4.68 2.51
CA CYS A 19 -10.98 -3.42 3.16
C CYS A 19 -12.13 -2.68 2.46
N GLN A 20 -12.96 -3.39 1.70
CA GLN A 20 -14.07 -2.80 0.94
C GLN A 20 -15.18 -2.25 1.86
N ASP A 21 -15.38 -2.88 3.01
CA ASP A 21 -16.42 -2.51 3.95
C ASP A 21 -15.98 -1.34 4.86
N PRO A 22 -16.91 -0.44 5.24
CA PRO A 22 -16.61 0.62 6.20
C PRO A 22 -16.09 0.01 7.52
N ASP A 23 -15.07 0.65 8.12
CA ASP A 23 -14.36 0.21 9.34
C ASP A 23 -13.54 -1.09 9.24
N THR A 24 -13.40 -1.68 8.04
CA THR A 24 -12.58 -2.90 7.85
C THR A 24 -11.15 -2.62 7.38
N PHE A 25 -10.83 -1.36 7.07
CA PHE A 25 -9.48 -0.97 6.67
C PHE A 25 -8.50 -1.08 7.84
N GLU A 26 -7.76 -2.17 7.88
CA GLU A 26 -6.63 -2.37 8.79
C GLU A 26 -5.31 -2.20 8.02
N PRO A 27 -4.49 -1.18 8.33
CA PRO A 27 -3.22 -0.94 7.63
C PRO A 27 -2.29 -2.16 7.67
N GLN A 28 -2.19 -2.85 8.81
CA GLN A 28 -1.34 -4.04 8.94
C GLN A 28 -1.77 -5.17 7.99
N LYS A 29 -3.07 -5.46 7.92
CA LYS A 29 -3.60 -6.49 7.02
C LYS A 29 -3.45 -6.06 5.58
N PHE A 30 -3.80 -4.82 5.26
CA PHE A 30 -3.63 -4.29 3.91
C PHE A 30 -2.18 -4.42 3.43
N PHE A 31 -1.20 -4.07 4.27
CA PHE A 31 0.22 -4.24 3.94
C PHE A 31 0.65 -5.72 3.82
N GLN A 32 0.04 -6.64 4.57
CA GLN A 32 0.28 -8.07 4.40
C GLN A 32 -0.31 -8.59 3.09
N THR A 33 -1.60 -8.33 2.83
CA THR A 33 -2.35 -8.85 1.68
C THR A 33 -1.85 -8.25 0.37
N SER A 34 -1.56 -6.94 0.34
CA SER A 34 -0.98 -6.28 -0.85
C SER A 34 0.45 -6.72 -1.16
N GLY A 35 1.14 -7.37 -0.21
CA GLY A 35 2.55 -7.75 -0.36
C GLY A 35 3.56 -6.66 0.04
N LEU A 36 3.10 -5.46 0.42
CA LEU A 36 3.93 -4.35 0.90
C LEU A 36 4.82 -4.76 2.09
N SER A 37 4.32 -5.62 2.98
CA SER A 37 5.06 -6.13 4.14
C SER A 37 6.32 -6.93 3.80
N LYS A 38 6.41 -7.48 2.58
CA LYS A 38 7.56 -8.27 2.11
C LYS A 38 8.56 -7.43 1.31
N MET A 39 8.30 -6.14 1.15
CA MET A 39 9.11 -5.25 0.33
C MET A 39 10.35 -4.74 1.05
N SER A 40 11.29 -4.26 0.24
CA SER A 40 12.48 -3.57 0.72
C SER A 40 12.12 -2.19 1.26
N ALA A 41 12.90 -1.71 2.24
CA ALA A 41 12.71 -0.37 2.80
C ALA A 41 12.76 0.75 1.74
N SER A 42 13.53 0.57 0.66
CA SER A 42 13.58 1.50 -0.48
C SER A 42 12.24 1.55 -1.23
N GLN A 43 11.67 0.40 -1.58
CA GLN A 43 10.38 0.31 -2.28
C GLN A 43 9.25 0.87 -1.43
N LEU A 44 9.25 0.59 -0.12
CA LEU A 44 8.29 1.17 0.82
C LEU A 44 8.38 2.69 0.86
N LYS A 45 9.58 3.25 0.78
CA LYS A 45 9.80 4.70 0.76
C LYS A 45 9.30 5.34 -0.54
N ASP A 46 9.52 4.69 -1.68
CA ASP A 46 9.00 5.17 -2.98
C ASP A 46 7.47 5.15 -2.99
N ILE A 47 6.86 4.10 -2.45
CA ILE A 47 5.40 3.98 -2.32
C ILE A 47 4.86 5.01 -1.33
N PHE A 48 5.54 5.20 -0.19
CA PHE A 48 5.19 6.24 0.76
C PHE A 48 5.19 7.63 0.11
N GLN A 49 6.23 7.97 -0.66
CA GLN A 49 6.29 9.22 -1.43
C GLN A 49 5.20 9.34 -2.49
N PHE A 50 4.72 8.21 -3.01
CA PHE A 50 3.61 8.21 -3.97
C PHE A 50 2.26 8.47 -3.30
N ILE A 51 2.06 7.94 -2.08
CA ILE A 51 0.84 8.15 -1.28
C ILE A 51 0.84 9.55 -0.64
N ASP A 52 2.02 10.03 -0.24
CA ASP A 52 2.29 11.37 0.29
C ASP A 52 2.16 12.42 -0.82
N ASN A 53 0.92 12.71 -1.20
CA ASN A 53 0.60 13.61 -2.30
C ASN A 53 0.95 15.08 -1.99
N ASP A 54 1.06 15.46 -0.71
CA ASP A 54 1.49 16.79 -0.28
C ASP A 54 3.00 16.90 -0.01
N GLN A 55 3.74 15.79 -0.15
CA GLN A 55 5.18 15.69 0.09
C GLN A 55 5.58 16.24 1.47
N SER A 56 4.67 16.12 2.43
CA SER A 56 4.85 16.61 3.79
C SER A 56 5.86 15.77 4.57
N GLY A 57 6.13 14.55 4.10
CA GLY A 57 6.98 13.58 4.76
C GLY A 57 6.25 12.78 5.85
N TYR A 58 4.93 12.90 5.95
CA TYR A 58 4.05 12.14 6.84
C TYR A 58 2.70 11.86 6.15
N LEU A 59 1.99 10.82 6.58
CA LEU A 59 0.62 10.54 6.17
C LEU A 59 -0.27 10.79 7.39
N ASP A 60 -1.22 11.71 7.27
CA ASP A 60 -2.21 12.07 8.29
C ASP A 60 -3.64 11.80 7.76
#